data_AF-A0AAN6UVS8-F1
#
_entry.id   AF-A0AAN6UVS8-F1
#
_cell.length_a   1.000
_cell.length_b   1.000
_cell.length_c   1.000
_cell.angle_alpha   90.00
_cell.angle_beta   90.00
_cell.angle_gamma   90.00
#
_symmetry.space_group_name_H-M   'P 1'
#
loop_
_entity.id
_entity.type
_entity.pdbx_description
1 polymer ?
#
loop_
_entity_poly.entity_id
_entity_poly.type
_entity_poly.pdbx_seq_one_letter_code
_entity_poly.pdbx_strand_id
1 'polypeptide(L)'
;MPYSDQDLHDALAKVREKGASVRAAALEFSIPYTTLRSRLHGIQLRREAHKSSQLLLRIQEEALARWVLIQEGLGAAPTHA
;
A
#
# COMPACT_ATOMS: atom_id res chain seq x y z
N MET A 1 13.62 -3.19 -2.84
CA MET A 1 12.34 -2.54 -3.19
C MET A 1 11.29 -2.99 -2.17
N PRO A 2 10.49 -2.09 -1.60
CA PRO A 2 9.31 -2.50 -0.84
C PRO A 2 8.34 -3.25 -1.78
N TYR A 3 7.65 -4.27 -1.26
CA TYR A 3 6.67 -5.05 -2.03
C TYR A 3 5.48 -4.17 -2.45
N SER A 4 4.93 -4.43 -3.64
CA SER A 4 3.74 -3.75 -4.14
C SER A 4 2.47 -4.31 -3.48
N ASP A 5 1.38 -3.53 -3.53
CA ASP A 5 0.04 -4.04 -3.18
C ASP A 5 -0.36 -5.21 -4.10
N GLN A 6 0.13 -5.21 -5.34
CA GLN A 6 -0.09 -6.28 -6.32
C GLN A 6 0.55 -7.60 -5.84
N ASP A 7 1.82 -7.56 -5.44
CA ASP A 7 2.56 -8.72 -4.94
C ASP A 7 1.86 -9.32 -3.71
N LEU A 8 1.30 -8.45 -2.87
CA LEU A 8 0.58 -8.86 -1.67
C LEU A 8 -0.74 -9.56 -2.00
N HIS A 9 -1.44 -9.11 -3.05
CA HIS A 9 -2.65 -9.76 -3.56
C HIS A 9 -2.34 -11.15 -4.12
N ASP A 10 -1.31 -11.24 -4.97
CA ASP A 10 -0.89 -12.50 -5.61
C ASP A 10 -0.39 -13.52 -4.58
N ALA A 11 0.35 -13.07 -3.56
CA ALA A 11 0.79 -13.91 -2.45
C ALA A 11 -0.40 -14.48 -1.64
N LEU A 12 -1.45 -13.67 -1.42
CA LEU A 12 -2.66 -14.11 -0.73
C LEU A 12 -3.45 -15.13 -1.56
N ALA A 13 -3.62 -14.87 -2.86
CA ALA A 13 -4.25 -15.81 -3.79
C ALA A 13 -3.48 -17.14 -3.81
N LYS A 14 -2.14 -17.09 -3.86
CA LYS A 14 -1.30 -18.29 -3.84
C LYS A 14 -1.48 -19.14 -2.58
N VAL A 15 -1.61 -18.52 -1.41
CA VAL A 15 -1.85 -19.26 -0.15
C VAL A 15 -3.26 -19.84 -0.11
N ARG A 16 -4.28 -19.10 -0.56
CA ARG A 16 -5.70 -19.52 -0.49
C ARG A 16 -6.07 -20.56 -1.55
N GLU A 17 -5.64 -20.37 -2.79
CA GLU A 17 -6.08 -21.17 -3.94
C GLU A 17 -5.14 -22.35 -4.19
N LYS A 18 -3.83 -22.14 -4.09
CA LYS A 18 -2.82 -23.16 -4.38
C LYS A 18 -2.36 -23.93 -3.13
N GLY A 19 -2.89 -23.61 -1.96
CA GLY A 19 -2.53 -24.26 -0.69
C GLY A 19 -1.06 -24.09 -0.29
N ALA A 20 -0.37 -23.08 -0.86
CA ALA A 20 1.03 -22.85 -0.57
C ALA A 20 1.24 -22.43 0.89
N SER A 21 2.35 -22.84 1.50
CA SER A 21 2.68 -22.37 2.85
C SER A 21 2.90 -20.85 2.85
N VAL A 22 2.47 -20.19 3.93
CA VAL A 22 2.64 -18.73 4.10
C VAL A 22 4.12 -18.32 3.99
N ARG A 23 5.06 -19.17 4.45
CA ARG A 23 6.50 -18.92 4.32
C ARG A 23 6.98 -18.99 2.87
N ALA A 24 6.51 -19.96 2.10
CA ALA A 24 6.89 -20.09 0.69
C ALA A 24 6.41 -18.91 -0.13
N ALA A 25 5.13 -18.51 0.04
CA ALA A 25 4.58 -17.33 -0.63
C ALA A 25 5.30 -16.04 -0.20
N ALA A 26 5.56 -15.86 1.10
CA ALA A 26 6.30 -14.71 1.61
C ALA A 26 7.68 -14.57 0.96
N LEU A 27 8.41 -15.68 0.80
CA LEU A 27 9.76 -15.69 0.24
C LEU A 27 9.76 -15.42 -1.27
N GLU A 28 8.80 -15.98 -2.00
CA GLU A 28 8.67 -15.81 -3.44
C GLU A 28 8.29 -14.39 -3.85
N PHE A 29 7.35 -13.78 -3.13
CA PHE A 29 6.91 -12.40 -3.39
C PHE A 29 7.75 -11.36 -2.64
N SER A 30 8.82 -11.78 -1.95
CA SER A 30 9.68 -10.90 -1.12
C SER A 30 8.90 -10.06 -0.10
N ILE A 31 7.86 -10.65 0.49
CA ILE A 31 6.99 -10.02 1.50
C ILE A 31 7.42 -10.53 2.88
N PRO A 32 7.48 -9.67 3.91
CA PRO A 32 7.68 -10.15 5.28
C PRO A 32 6.59 -11.16 5.68
N TYR A 33 7.01 -12.30 6.22
CA TYR A 33 6.10 -13.36 6.67
C TYR A 33 5.02 -12.84 7.64
N THR A 34 5.42 -11.97 8.57
CA THR A 34 4.51 -11.37 9.55
C THR A 34 3.42 -10.53 8.88
N THR A 35 3.76 -9.81 7.82
CA THR A 35 2.80 -9.07 6.99
C THR A 35 1.83 -10.04 6.34
N LEU A 36 2.31 -11.02 5.58
CA LEU A 36 1.44 -11.95 4.85
C LEU A 36 0.53 -12.77 5.79
N ARG A 37 1.06 -13.20 6.94
CA ARG A 37 0.30 -13.89 7.99
C ARG A 37 -0.79 -13.01 8.58
N SER A 38 -0.47 -11.77 8.93
CA SER A 38 -1.45 -10.80 9.46
C SER A 38 -2.60 -10.59 8.49
N ARG A 39 -2.29 -10.54 7.19
CA ARG A 39 -3.28 -10.40 6.11
C ARG A 39 -4.19 -11.61 6.00
N LEU A 40 -3.64 -12.81 6.13
CA LEU A 40 -4.43 -14.04 6.11
C LEU A 40 -5.45 -14.09 7.26
N HIS A 41 -5.07 -13.54 8.42
CA HIS A 41 -5.94 -13.43 9.60
C HIS A 41 -6.89 -12.23 9.56
N GLY A 42 -6.96 -11.48 8.46
CA GLY A 42 -7.90 -10.37 8.31
C GLY A 42 -7.49 -9.10 9.07
N ILE A 43 -6.22 -8.96 9.44
CA ILE A 43 -5.74 -7.73 10.07
C ILE A 43 -5.80 -6.59 9.04
N GLN A 44 -6.52 -5.54 9.41
CA GLN A 44 -6.75 -4.35 8.59
C GLN A 44 -5.43 -3.66 8.22
N LEU A 45 -5.38 -3.04 7.04
CA LEU A 45 -4.26 -2.20 6.63
C LEU A 45 -4.07 -1.06 7.61
N ARG A 46 -2.82 -0.75 7.99
CA ARG A 46 -2.52 0.47 8.74
C ARG A 46 -3.11 1.71 8.05
N ARG A 47 -2.99 1.83 6.72
CA ARG A 47 -3.57 2.96 5.97
C ARG A 47 -5.10 3.04 6.10
N GLU A 48 -5.76 1.89 6.13
CA GLU A 48 -7.23 1.81 6.22
C GLU A 48 -7.68 2.07 7.66
N ALA A 49 -6.97 1.54 8.65
CA ALA A 49 -7.25 1.77 10.07
C ALA A 49 -7.07 3.25 10.43
N HIS A 50 -6.06 3.90 9.86
CA HIS A 50 -5.81 5.33 10.05
C HIS A 50 -6.60 6.24 9.09
N LYS A 51 -7.45 5.70 8.20
CA LYS A 51 -8.20 6.52 7.24
C LYS A 51 -9.09 7.55 7.93
N SER A 52 -9.69 7.20 9.07
CA SER A 52 -10.49 8.12 9.89
C SER A 52 -9.66 9.14 10.66
N SER A 53 -8.34 8.91 10.79
CA SER A 53 -7.40 9.81 11.44
C SER A 53 -6.68 10.75 10.46
N GLN A 54 -6.93 10.62 9.14
CA GLN A 54 -6.36 11.52 8.15
C GLN A 54 -7.07 12.88 8.19
N LEU A 55 -6.29 13.97 8.11
CA LEU A 55 -6.82 15.33 8.06
C LEU A 55 -7.53 15.63 6.74
N LEU A 56 -7.05 15.04 5.65
CA LEU A 56 -7.59 15.21 4.31
C LEU A 56 -8.37 13.98 3.89
N LEU A 57 -9.47 14.22 3.19
CA LEU A 57 -10.16 13.17 2.46
C LEU A 57 -9.26 12.69 1.32
N ARG A 58 -9.37 11.41 0.93
CA ARG A 58 -8.58 10.84 -0.18
C ARG A 58 -8.67 11.67 -1.47
N ILE A 59 -9.85 12.24 -1.77
CA ILE A 59 -10.04 13.10 -2.94
C ILE A 59 -9.25 14.42 -2.85
N GLN A 60 -9.08 14.95 -1.62
CA GLN A 60 -8.28 16.14 -1.37
C GLN A 60 -6.78 15.81 -1.47
N GLU A 61 -6.35 14.65 -0.97
CA GLU A 61 -4.97 14.16 -1.16
C GLU A 61 -4.64 13.96 -2.64
N GLU A 62 -5.55 13.37 -3.42
CA GLU A 62 -5.38 13.19 -4.87
C GLU A 62 -5.33 14.52 -5.62
N ALA A 63 -6.14 15.50 -5.21
CA ALA A 63 -6.07 16.85 -5.76
C ALA A 63 -4.74 17.55 -5.42
N LEU A 64 -4.30 17.43 -4.16
CA LEU A 64 -3.04 17.99 -3.69
C LEU A 64 -1.84 17.36 -4.39
N ALA A 65 -1.80 16.04 -4.52
CA ALA A 65 -0.74 15.32 -5.22
C ALA A 65 -0.64 15.75 -6.69
N ARG A 66 -1.78 15.85 -7.39
CA ARG A 66 -1.81 16.38 -8.75
C ARG A 66 -1.29 17.81 -8.84
N TRP A 67 -1.70 18.68 -7.92
CA TRP A 67 -1.22 20.06 -7.88
C TRP A 67 0.30 20.11 -7.69
N VAL A 68 0.88 19.35 -6.76
CA VAL A 68 2.33 19.28 -6.54
C VAL A 68 3.07 18.84 -7.79
N LEU A 69 2.61 17.78 -8.47
CA LEU A 69 3.23 17.28 -9.70
C LEU A 69 3.16 18.31 -10.85
N ILE A 70 2.06 19.05 -10.95
CA ILE A 70 1.92 20.15 -11.92
C ILE A 70 2.92 21.28 -11.60
N GLN A 71 3.06 21.66 -10.33
CA GLN A 71 4.03 22.70 -9.92
C GLN A 71 5.47 22.29 -10.22
N GLU A 72 5.83 21.04 -9.93
CA GLU A 72 7.15 20.48 -10.26
C GLU A 72 7.44 20.56 -11.77
N GLY A 73 6.48 20.16 -12.61
CA GLY A 73 6.61 20.25 -14.08
C GLY A 73 6.72 21.68 -14.60
N LEU A 74 6.21 22.67 -13.87
CA LEU A 74 6.34 24.10 -14.17
C LEU A 74 7.66 24.69 -13.64
N GLY A 75 8.49 23.91 -12.94
CA GLY A 75 9.72 24.39 -12.29
C GLY A 75 9.46 25.30 -11.09
N ALA A 76 8.21 25.37 -10.62
CA ALA A 76 7.83 26.15 -9.46
C ALA A 76 7.87 25.27 -8.21
N ALA A 77 8.62 25.68 -7.19
CA ALA A 77 8.50 25.04 -5.89
C ALA A 77 7.09 25.29 -5.33
N PRO A 78 6.46 24.30 -4.68
CA PRO A 78 5.24 24.52 -3.91
C PRO A 78 5.47 25.68 -2.94
N THR A 79 4.81 26.81 -3.20
CA THR A 79 4.95 27.98 -2.35
C THR A 79 4.10 27.79 -1.09
N HIS A 80 4.70 28.06 0.06
CA HIS A 80 3.98 28.06 1.33
C HIS A 80 2.97 29.22 1.30
N ALA A 81 1.72 28.97 1.67
CA ALA A 81 0.72 30.01 1.91
C ALA A 81 0.95 30.67 3.27
#